data_AF-A0A2V5VNZ4-F1
#
_entry.id   AF-A0A2V5VNZ4-F1
#
_cell.length_a   1.000
_cell.length_b   1.000
_cell.length_c   1.000
_cell.angle_alpha   90.00
_cell.angle_beta   90.00
_cell.angle_gamma   90.00
#
_symmetry.space_group_name_H-M   'P 1'
#
loop_
_entity.id
_entity.type
_entity.pdbx_description
1 polymer ?
#
loop_
_entity_poly.entity_id
_entity_poly.type
_entity_poly.pdbx_seq_one_letter_code
_entity_poly.pdbx_strand_id
1 'polypeptide(L)'
;MLKTDALREYAKQIATSILTSEVSPLEGARLIWRATLKAGVQGFHELDGFIYAASELEDRPQDKELFEKAITEEAKRWSERDCLD
;
A
#
# COMPACT_ATOMS: atom_id res chain seq x y z
N MET A 1 -11.98 8.37 -15.92
CA MET A 1 -11.09 7.70 -14.96
C MET A 1 -11.95 7.00 -13.94
N LEU A 2 -11.84 5.68 -13.81
CA LEU A 2 -12.55 4.94 -12.76
C LEU A 2 -11.87 5.22 -11.41
N LYS A 3 -12.62 5.14 -10.31
CA LYS A 3 -12.05 5.27 -8.96
C LYS A 3 -10.92 4.26 -8.71
N THR A 4 -11.02 3.08 -9.30
CA THR A 4 -9.97 2.05 -9.26
C THR A 4 -8.68 2.50 -9.94
N ASP A 5 -8.77 3.18 -11.08
CA ASP A 5 -7.57 3.68 -11.79
C ASP A 5 -6.88 4.76 -10.96
N ALA A 6 -7.67 5.67 -10.36
CA ALA A 6 -7.13 6.68 -9.45
C ALA A 6 -6.47 6.07 -8.21
N LEU A 7 -7.05 4.99 -7.65
CA LEU A 7 -6.44 4.25 -6.53
C LEU A 7 -5.14 3.56 -6.93
N ARG A 8 -5.07 2.98 -8.13
CA ARG A 8 -3.83 2.37 -8.63
C ARG A 8 -2.73 3.40 -8.77
N GLU A 9 -3.01 4.53 -9.43
CA GLU A 9 -2.02 5.59 -9.61
C GLU A 9 -1.59 6.21 -8.27
N TYR A 10 -2.53 6.39 -7.34
CA TYR A 10 -2.21 6.82 -5.99
C TYR A 10 -1.32 5.81 -5.25
N ALA A 11 -1.67 4.51 -5.31
CA ALA A 11 -0.89 3.46 -4.67
C ALA A 11 0.53 3.33 -5.26
N LYS A 12 0.69 3.50 -6.58
CA LYS A 12 2.01 3.57 -7.22
C LYS A 12 2.86 4.72 -6.66
N GLN A 13 2.29 5.92 -6.56
CA GLN A 13 3.00 7.08 -5.99
C GLN A 13 3.44 6.82 -4.55
N ILE A 14 2.55 6.29 -3.72
CA ILE A 14 2.88 5.96 -2.32
C ILE A 14 3.91 4.83 -2.25
N ALA A 15 3.82 3.81 -3.10
CA ALA A 15 4.82 2.75 -3.18
C ALA A 15 6.21 3.32 -3.48
N THR A 16 6.32 4.24 -4.45
CA THR A 16 7.58 4.95 -4.74
C THR A 16 8.08 5.71 -3.51
N SER A 17 7.24 6.48 -2.83
CA SER A 17 7.64 7.22 -1.61
C SER A 17 8.08 6.31 -0.46
N ILE A 18 7.51 5.10 -0.33
CA ILE A 18 7.99 4.08 0.63
C ILE A 18 9.41 3.65 0.25
N LEU A 19 9.64 3.33 -1.03
CA LEU A 19 10.94 2.84 -1.52
C LEU A 19 12.05 3.90 -1.46
N THR A 20 11.70 5.17 -1.64
CA THR A 20 12.64 6.30 -1.51
C THR A 20 12.78 6.81 -0.08
N SER A 21 12.11 6.17 0.90
CA SER A 21 12.10 6.56 2.32
C SER A 21 11.56 7.98 2.57
N GLU A 22 10.77 8.54 1.64
CA GLU A 22 10.04 9.80 1.85
C GLU A 22 8.91 9.62 2.88
N VAL A 23 8.35 8.42 2.96
CA VAL A 23 7.41 8.00 4.01
C VAL A 23 7.84 6.66 4.59
N SER A 24 7.50 6.41 5.85
CA SER A 24 7.70 5.08 6.44
C SER A 24 6.76 4.03 5.79
N PRO A 25 7.12 2.73 5.77
CA PRO A 25 6.24 1.69 5.23
C PRO A 25 4.84 1.72 5.87
N LEU A 26 4.75 1.76 7.21
CA LEU A 26 3.47 1.81 7.90
C LEU A 26 2.65 3.05 7.54
N GLU A 27 3.28 4.22 7.46
CA GLU A 27 2.60 5.45 7.06
C GLU A 27 2.07 5.36 5.63
N GLY A 28 2.88 4.89 4.68
CA GLY A 28 2.47 4.68 3.30
C GLY A 28 1.30 3.70 3.19
N ALA A 29 1.37 2.55 3.86
CA ALA A 29 0.27 1.59 3.86
C ALA A 29 -1.03 2.16 4.46
N ARG A 30 -0.93 2.99 5.52
CA ARG A 30 -2.09 3.71 6.08
C ARG A 30 -2.67 4.75 5.12
N LEU A 31 -1.84 5.46 4.35
CA LEU A 31 -2.30 6.40 3.33
C LEU A 31 -3.12 5.68 2.26
N ILE A 32 -2.61 4.54 1.77
CA ILE A 32 -3.30 3.68 0.81
C ILE A 32 -4.62 3.17 1.39
N TRP A 33 -4.61 2.62 2.61
CA TRP A 33 -5.82 2.10 3.26
C TRP A 33 -6.90 3.18 3.41
N ARG A 34 -6.53 4.38 3.88
CA ARG A 34 -7.46 5.52 4.00
C ARG A 34 -8.05 5.93 2.65
N ALA A 35 -7.26 5.89 1.58
CA ALA A 35 -7.74 6.18 0.23
C ALA A 35 -8.76 5.12 -0.23
N THR A 36 -8.48 3.83 -0.02
CA THR A 36 -9.41 2.73 -0.35
C THR A 36 -10.74 2.87 0.38
N LEU A 37 -10.72 3.16 1.69
CA LEU A 37 -11.93 3.40 2.48
C LEU A 37 -12.76 4.58 1.95
N LYS A 38 -12.09 5.69 1.61
CA LYS A 38 -12.77 6.88 1.03
C LYS A 38 -13.35 6.63 -0.35
N ALA A 39 -12.68 5.82 -1.18
CA ALA A 39 -13.13 5.55 -2.53
C ALA A 39 -14.44 4.74 -2.54
N GLY A 40 -14.65 3.88 -1.53
CA GLY A 40 -15.85 3.06 -1.35
C GLY A 40 -16.04 2.04 -2.47
N VAL A 41 -14.96 1.57 -3.07
CA VAL A 41 -14.99 0.60 -4.17
C VAL A 41 -15.07 -0.81 -3.58
N GLN A 42 -16.13 -1.54 -3.90
CA GLN A 42 -16.27 -2.94 -3.51
C GLN A 42 -15.47 -3.85 -4.45
N GLY A 43 -14.89 -4.92 -3.91
CA GLY A 43 -14.19 -5.95 -4.70
C GLY A 43 -12.82 -5.53 -5.24
N PHE A 44 -12.24 -4.42 -4.76
CA PHE A 44 -10.92 -3.96 -5.18
C PHE A 44 -9.82 -4.49 -4.25
N HIS A 45 -9.31 -5.68 -4.57
CA HIS A 45 -8.39 -6.46 -3.73
C HIS A 45 -6.90 -6.23 -4.04
N GLU A 46 -6.58 -5.40 -5.03
CA GLU A 46 -5.19 -5.17 -5.44
C GLU A 46 -4.32 -4.55 -4.34
N LEU A 47 -4.96 -3.86 -3.38
CA LEU A 47 -4.29 -3.17 -2.27
C LEU A 47 -4.35 -3.94 -0.95
N ASP A 48 -4.89 -5.16 -0.94
CA ASP A 48 -5.09 -5.94 0.28
C ASP A 48 -3.78 -6.23 1.01
N GLY A 49 -2.66 -6.38 0.29
CA GLY A 49 -1.33 -6.57 0.88
C GLY A 49 -0.91 -5.42 1.80
N PHE A 50 -1.12 -4.17 1.34
CA PHE A 50 -0.86 -2.98 2.16
C PHE A 50 -1.83 -2.90 3.35
N ILE A 51 -3.12 -3.14 3.12
CA ILE A 51 -4.18 -3.00 4.12
C ILE A 51 -3.99 -4.04 5.23
N TYR A 52 -3.75 -5.30 4.87
CA TYR A 52 -3.52 -6.39 5.81
C TYR A 52 -2.32 -6.11 6.69
N ALA A 53 -1.16 -5.78 6.10
CA ALA A 53 0.05 -5.52 6.89
C ALA A 53 -0.09 -4.29 7.80
N ALA A 54 -0.79 -3.23 7.37
CA ALA A 54 -1.08 -2.08 8.21
C ALA A 54 -2.00 -2.43 9.39
N SER A 55 -3.07 -3.19 9.13
CA SER A 55 -4.01 -3.63 10.17
C SER A 55 -3.33 -4.53 11.20
N GLU A 56 -2.59 -5.54 10.74
CA GLU A 56 -1.90 -6.47 11.63
C GLU A 56 -0.83 -5.78 12.48
N LEU A 57 -0.16 -4.75 11.96
CA LEU A 57 0.82 -3.99 12.73
C LEU A 57 0.18 -3.14 13.84
N GLU A 58 -1.06 -2.69 13.65
CA GLU A 58 -1.82 -2.01 14.71
C GLU A 58 -2.15 -2.96 15.86
N ASP A 59 -2.47 -4.21 15.54
CA ASP A 59 -2.80 -5.25 16.52
C ASP A 59 -1.56 -5.94 17.13
N ARG A 60 -0.44 -5.97 16.40
CA ARG A 60 0.80 -6.68 16.76
C ARG A 60 2.05 -5.81 16.60
N PRO A 61 2.20 -4.73 17.38
CA PRO A 61 3.32 -3.80 17.27
C PRO A 61 4.70 -4.45 17.52
N GLN A 62 4.76 -5.57 18.24
CA GLN A 62 6.00 -6.34 18.44
C GLN A 62 6.55 -6.95 17.14
N ASP A 63 5.69 -7.18 16.15
CA ASP A 63 6.05 -7.75 14.85
C ASP A 63 6.36 -6.65 13.81
N LYS A 64 6.70 -5.43 14.26
CA LYS A 64 6.91 -4.25 13.41
C LYS A 64 7.80 -4.51 12.20
N GLU A 65 8.98 -5.07 12.41
CA GLU A 65 9.94 -5.30 11.34
C GLU A 65 9.39 -6.28 10.28
N LEU A 66 8.61 -7.28 10.70
CA LEU A 66 7.99 -8.25 9.81
C LEU A 66 6.97 -7.55 8.88
N PHE A 67 6.10 -6.72 9.44
CA PHE A 67 5.06 -6.03 8.67
C PHE A 67 5.61 -4.90 7.83
N GLU A 68 6.56 -4.11 8.33
CA GLU A 68 7.23 -3.08 7.53
C GLU A 68 8.00 -3.69 6.36
N LYS A 69 8.61 -4.86 6.54
CA LYS A 69 9.22 -5.62 5.45
C LYS A 69 8.17 -6.07 4.43
N ALA A 70 7.05 -6.64 4.86
CA ALA A 70 5.97 -7.07 3.96
C ALA A 70 5.40 -5.90 3.14
N ILE A 71 5.20 -4.73 3.77
CA ILE A 71 4.77 -3.51 3.09
C ILE A 71 5.81 -3.06 2.06
N THR A 72 7.09 -3.10 2.42
CA THR A 72 8.18 -2.72 1.51
C THR A 72 8.26 -3.66 0.30
N GLU A 73 8.06 -4.96 0.50
CA GLU A 73 7.99 -5.95 -0.59
C GLU A 73 6.77 -5.73 -1.49
N GLU A 74 5.61 -5.38 -0.93
CA GLU A 74 4.45 -4.95 -1.70
C GLU A 74 4.75 -3.71 -2.55
N ALA A 75 5.40 -2.70 -1.95
CA ALA A 75 5.78 -1.47 -2.65
C ALA A 75 6.70 -1.75 -3.86
N LYS A 76 7.67 -2.68 -3.72
CA LYS A 76 8.51 -3.12 -4.84
C LYS A 76 7.68 -3.71 -5.97
N ARG A 77 6.76 -4.64 -5.65
CA ARG A 77 5.86 -5.24 -6.65
C ARG A 77 5.03 -4.19 -7.39
N TRP A 78 4.59 -3.15 -6.69
CA TRP A 78 3.82 -2.06 -7.28
C TRP A 78 4.66 -1.14 -8.16
N SER A 79 5.89 -0.85 -7.78
CA SER A 79 6.82 -0.07 -8.61
C SER A 79 7.24 -0.79 -9.89
N GLU A 80 7.25 -2.13 -9.89
CA GLU A 80 7.66 -2.96 -11.03
C GLU A 80 6.52 -3.24 -12.02
N ARG A 81 5.25 -2.97 -11.65
CA ARG A 81 4.09 -3.22 -12.53
C ARG A 81 4.10 -2.42 -13.83
N ASP A 82 4.78 -1.28 -13.87
CA ASP A 82 4.90 -0.44 -15.08
C ASP A 82 5.84 -1.02 -16.15
N CYS A 83 6.57 -2.12 -15.88
CA CYS A 83 7.46 -2.75 -16.86
C CYS A 83 6.77 -3.81 -17.74
N LEU A 84 5.46 -4.06 -17.57
CA LEU A 84 4.73 -5.13 -18.25
C LEU A 84 3.54 -4.66 -19.12
N ASP A 85 3.28 -3.35 -19.18
CA ASP A 85 2.23 -2.74 -20.03
C ASP A 85 2.80 -1.99 -21.24
#